data_AF-A0A9P8CWY8-F1
#
_entry.id   AF-A0A9P8CWY8-F1
#
_cell.length_a   1.000
_cell.length_b   1.000
_cell.length_c   1.000
_cell.angle_alpha   90.00
_cell.angle_beta   90.00
_cell.angle_gamma   90.00
#
_symmetry.space_group_name_H-M   'P 1'
#
loop_
_entity.id
_entity.type
_entity.pdbx_description
1 polymer ?
#
loop_
_entity_poly.entity_id
_entity_poly.type
_entity_poly.pdbx_seq_one_letter_code
_entity_poly.pdbx_strand_id
1 'polypeptide(L)'
;MSTVQASQLPMAKDFSSFLSLEGAARKKSPLKGLLRFMGGDMLSLGGGLPHPSTFPFYSLASEVKSMGPAVPVKGQQPSAELVTVPHAPQPDKAESLTATLQYGLGTGIKSLREFCKEHVNQMHRPQYQDWDVILSAGNTDAFAKAVAMVCNRGDTVLVEEWTYPTALELLEPFGIGHCPVSMDGEGMSAVALKNVLDSWGSTPEQANEAKPRVVYLIPTGQNPTGSTMSVQRRRDIMRVAQEHDLIIIEDDPYYYLQFNVGEEQSWMPTLLSMDTDGRVIRLDTFSKTLAPGCRVGYMTMNAHFCTIVQYHNEVTIQQPSGFSQAILAEMLVSHWGQEGYKRYLTENVRKEYLLRSQHLQSSFKRNAHPALASYIEPSAGMFLWIKIHVEAHPRYGTVSDATLMLELFNKCVANNVLFVPGWQFSCKPKPTDVDISDLQNVWYDDHATYLRATFAYATFEQMDEAMVRFGQSLKSFFEA
;
A
#
# COMPACT_ATOMS: atom_id res chain seq x y z
N MET A 1 -1.48 -12.35 -26.08
CA MET A 1 -2.08 -13.42 -25.25
C MET A 1 -3.56 -13.46 -25.58
N SER A 2 -4.13 -14.63 -25.92
CA SER A 2 -5.54 -14.74 -26.29
C SER A 2 -6.43 -14.34 -25.11
N THR A 3 -7.40 -13.46 -25.34
CA THR A 3 -8.41 -13.08 -24.36
C THR A 3 -9.30 -14.29 -24.05
N VAL A 4 -8.94 -15.04 -22.99
CA VAL A 4 -9.84 -16.03 -22.40
C VAL A 4 -11.08 -15.26 -21.91
N GLN A 5 -12.28 -15.68 -22.32
CA GLN A 5 -13.51 -15.06 -21.84
C GLN A 5 -13.61 -15.28 -20.32
N ALA A 6 -14.05 -14.27 -19.56
CA ALA A 6 -14.13 -14.35 -18.10
C ALA A 6 -14.89 -15.59 -17.58
N SER A 7 -15.90 -16.07 -18.32
CA SER A 7 -16.67 -17.28 -18.02
C SER A 7 -15.89 -18.61 -18.10
N GLN A 8 -14.64 -18.58 -18.59
CA GLN A 8 -13.76 -19.75 -18.75
C GLN A 8 -12.63 -19.80 -17.71
N LEU A 9 -12.48 -18.77 -16.87
CA LEU A 9 -11.47 -18.77 -15.79
C LEU A 9 -11.89 -19.74 -14.67
N PRO A 10 -10.97 -20.25 -13.84
CA PRO A 10 -11.34 -21.05 -12.67
C PRO A 10 -12.09 -20.22 -11.61
N MET A 11 -12.83 -20.89 -10.73
CA MET A 11 -13.25 -20.31 -9.45
C MET A 11 -12.07 -20.28 -8.49
N ALA A 12 -12.08 -19.35 -7.54
CA ALA A 12 -11.13 -19.35 -6.43
C ALA A 12 -11.19 -20.68 -5.66
N LYS A 13 -10.05 -21.11 -5.14
CA LYS A 13 -9.95 -22.22 -4.20
C LYS A 13 -10.65 -21.85 -2.89
N ASP A 14 -11.10 -22.87 -2.17
CA ASP A 14 -11.70 -22.67 -0.85
C ASP A 14 -10.60 -22.44 0.20
N PHE A 15 -10.48 -21.18 0.65
CA PHE A 15 -9.57 -20.77 1.71
C PHE A 15 -10.26 -20.63 3.08
N SER A 16 -11.41 -21.29 3.30
CA SER A 16 -12.14 -21.23 4.58
C SER A 16 -11.29 -21.69 5.78
N SER A 17 -10.35 -22.62 5.58
CA SER A 17 -9.42 -23.08 6.62
C SER A 17 -8.34 -22.04 7.00
N PHE A 18 -8.19 -20.97 6.22
CA PHE A 18 -7.27 -19.87 6.50
C PHE A 18 -7.91 -18.77 7.35
N LEU A 19 -9.22 -18.83 7.57
CA LEU A 19 -9.88 -17.84 8.41
C LEU A 19 -9.40 -17.97 9.85
N SER A 20 -9.12 -16.83 10.47
CA SER A 20 -8.93 -16.76 11.91
C SER A 20 -10.23 -17.15 12.62
N LEU A 21 -10.13 -17.42 13.93
CA LEU A 21 -11.30 -17.63 14.78
C LEU A 21 -12.26 -16.44 14.71
N GLU A 22 -11.73 -15.22 14.64
CA GLU A 22 -12.53 -14.01 14.48
C GLU A 22 -13.19 -13.94 13.10
N GLY A 23 -12.42 -14.16 12.03
CA GLY A 23 -12.89 -14.13 10.65
C GLY A 23 -14.02 -15.12 10.40
N ALA A 24 -13.84 -16.37 10.85
CA ALA A 24 -14.85 -17.43 10.77
C ALA A 24 -16.09 -17.16 11.63
N ALA A 25 -15.96 -16.39 12.71
CA ALA A 25 -17.08 -16.01 13.58
C ALA A 25 -17.90 -14.83 13.05
N ARG A 26 -17.39 -14.05 12.08
CA ARG A 26 -18.13 -12.95 11.47
C ARG A 26 -19.34 -13.48 10.70
N LYS A 27 -20.51 -12.85 10.90
CA LYS A 27 -21.79 -13.25 10.28
C LYS A 27 -22.53 -12.03 9.77
N LYS A 28 -23.35 -12.25 8.74
CA LYS A 28 -24.26 -11.24 8.21
C LYS A 28 -25.16 -10.69 9.32
N SER A 29 -25.25 -9.37 9.42
CA SER A 29 -26.21 -8.72 10.30
C SER A 29 -27.65 -9.06 9.89
N PRO A 30 -28.48 -9.65 10.78
CA PRO A 30 -29.90 -9.86 10.51
C PRO A 30 -30.62 -8.55 10.19
N LEU A 31 -30.27 -7.48 10.91
CA LEU A 31 -30.86 -6.14 10.72
C LEU A 31 -30.50 -5.55 9.35
N LYS A 32 -29.22 -5.55 8.96
CA LYS A 32 -28.82 -5.07 7.62
C LYS A 32 -29.37 -5.99 6.51
N GLY A 33 -29.61 -7.26 6.81
CA GLY A 33 -30.31 -8.18 5.93
C GLY A 33 -31.74 -7.75 5.56
N LEU A 34 -32.39 -6.92 6.38
CA LEU A 34 -33.73 -6.38 6.09
C LEU A 34 -33.72 -5.29 5.01
N LEU A 35 -32.57 -4.65 4.76
CA LEU A 35 -32.46 -3.56 3.78
C LEU A 35 -32.86 -4.01 2.36
N ARG A 36 -32.80 -5.31 2.04
CA ARG A 36 -33.29 -5.87 0.77
C ARG A 36 -34.80 -5.68 0.54
N PHE A 37 -35.57 -5.45 1.60
CA PHE A 37 -37.01 -5.18 1.53
C PHE A 37 -37.30 -3.68 1.38
N MET A 38 -36.32 -2.81 1.65
CA MET A 38 -36.47 -1.36 1.56
C MET A 38 -36.31 -0.90 0.11
N GLY A 39 -37.38 -1.01 -0.68
CA GLY A 39 -37.47 -0.55 -2.05
C GLY A 39 -38.90 -0.60 -2.58
N GLY A 40 -39.16 0.08 -3.72
CA GLY A 40 -40.50 0.20 -4.29
C GLY A 40 -41.48 0.89 -3.33
N ASP A 41 -42.69 0.34 -3.23
CA ASP A 41 -43.78 0.90 -2.39
C ASP A 41 -43.68 0.50 -0.91
N MET A 42 -42.58 -0.14 -0.48
CA MET A 42 -42.40 -0.57 0.91
C MET A 42 -42.27 0.63 1.85
N LEU A 43 -43.23 0.78 2.76
CA LEU A 43 -43.13 1.71 3.89
C LEU A 43 -42.31 1.08 5.02
N SER A 44 -41.12 1.61 5.30
CA SER A 44 -40.24 1.08 6.34
C SER A 44 -40.33 1.90 7.62
N LEU A 45 -40.67 1.23 8.73
CA LEU A 45 -40.56 1.73 10.10
C LEU A 45 -39.51 0.95 10.93
N GLY A 46 -38.75 0.07 10.28
CA GLY A 46 -37.84 -0.86 10.96
C GLY A 46 -36.39 -0.38 11.08
N GLY A 47 -35.98 0.61 10.28
CA GLY A 47 -34.61 1.13 10.26
C GLY A 47 -34.44 2.38 11.13
N GLY A 48 -33.33 2.47 11.85
CA GLY A 48 -32.90 3.68 12.57
C GLY A 48 -32.22 4.72 11.65
N LEU A 49 -32.76 4.94 10.45
CA LEU A 49 -32.18 5.84 9.45
C LEU A 49 -32.75 7.25 9.66
N PRO A 50 -31.93 8.28 9.95
CA PRO A 50 -32.41 9.67 10.01
C PRO A 50 -32.93 10.12 8.64
N HIS A 51 -34.02 10.89 8.64
CA HIS A 51 -34.60 11.40 7.39
C HIS A 51 -33.65 12.43 6.75
N PRO A 52 -33.40 12.40 5.42
CA PRO A 52 -32.42 13.29 4.79
C PRO A 52 -32.67 14.79 4.98
N SER A 53 -33.91 15.22 5.27
CA SER A 53 -34.23 16.62 5.57
C SER A 53 -33.59 17.15 6.86
N THR A 54 -33.05 16.28 7.73
CA THR A 54 -32.34 16.69 8.94
C THR A 54 -30.83 16.86 8.70
N PHE A 55 -30.32 16.56 7.49
CA PHE A 55 -28.92 16.75 7.16
C PHE A 55 -28.65 18.23 6.86
N PRO A 56 -27.70 18.90 7.55
CA PRO A 56 -27.49 20.34 7.43
C PRO A 56 -26.66 20.74 6.19
N PHE A 57 -26.69 19.95 5.11
CA PHE A 57 -25.84 20.13 3.94
C PHE A 57 -26.68 20.26 2.66
N TYR A 58 -26.75 21.47 2.10
CA TYR A 58 -27.49 21.73 0.87
C TYR A 58 -26.72 21.38 -0.40
N SER A 59 -25.39 21.43 -0.36
CA SER A 59 -24.54 21.13 -1.51
C SER A 59 -23.15 20.69 -1.07
N LEU A 60 -22.48 19.96 -1.95
CA LEU A 60 -21.10 19.56 -1.80
C LEU A 60 -20.44 19.66 -3.17
N ALA A 61 -19.41 20.49 -3.28
CA ALA A 61 -18.70 20.75 -4.52
C ALA A 61 -17.20 20.91 -4.28
N SER A 62 -16.41 20.65 -5.30
CA SER A 62 -14.96 20.83 -5.30
C SER A 62 -14.49 21.30 -6.66
N GLU A 63 -13.52 22.21 -6.70
CA GLU A 63 -12.75 22.43 -7.91
C GLU A 63 -11.69 21.34 -8.03
N VAL A 64 -11.68 20.62 -9.15
CA VAL A 64 -10.74 19.52 -9.42
C VAL A 64 -9.98 19.80 -10.71
N LYS A 65 -8.84 19.13 -10.90
CA LYS A 65 -8.13 19.22 -12.17
C LYS A 65 -9.01 18.64 -13.29
N SER A 66 -9.17 19.40 -14.37
CA SER A 66 -9.89 18.88 -15.53
C SER A 66 -9.04 17.86 -16.28
N MET A 67 -9.65 16.71 -16.55
CA MET A 67 -9.04 15.64 -17.37
C MET A 67 -9.78 15.49 -18.71
N GLY A 68 -10.24 16.62 -19.29
CA GLY A 68 -11.00 16.71 -20.56
C GLY A 68 -10.44 15.88 -21.73
N PRO A 69 -11.05 15.88 -22.93
CA PRO A 69 -10.75 14.90 -23.98
C PRO A 69 -9.25 14.84 -24.37
N ALA A 70 -8.79 13.65 -24.78
CA ALA A 70 -7.38 13.25 -24.85
C ALA A 70 -6.46 14.06 -25.79
N VAL A 71 -6.99 14.98 -26.61
CA VAL A 71 -6.18 15.78 -27.55
C VAL A 71 -5.67 17.02 -26.83
N PRO A 72 -4.36 17.13 -26.54
CA PRO A 72 -3.81 18.31 -25.88
C PRO A 72 -3.83 19.48 -26.87
N VAL A 73 -4.53 20.56 -26.53
CA VAL A 73 -4.35 21.83 -27.26
C VAL A 73 -3.03 22.43 -26.80
N LYS A 74 -2.07 22.57 -27.72
CA LYS A 74 -0.76 23.20 -27.43
C LYS A 74 -0.98 24.58 -26.80
N GLY A 75 -0.47 24.78 -25.58
CA GLY A 75 -0.53 26.05 -24.85
C GLY A 75 -1.70 26.20 -23.87
N GLN A 76 -2.55 25.18 -23.71
CA GLN A 76 -3.64 25.22 -22.73
C GLN A 76 -3.09 25.00 -21.31
N GLN A 77 -3.32 25.97 -20.42
CA GLN A 77 -2.96 25.85 -19.00
C GLN A 77 -3.82 24.80 -18.31
N PRO A 78 -3.35 24.19 -17.20
CA PRO A 78 -4.18 23.34 -16.35
C PRO A 78 -5.46 24.09 -15.98
N SER A 79 -6.62 23.59 -16.39
CA SER A 79 -7.91 24.14 -16.00
C SER A 79 -8.48 23.37 -14.82
N ALA A 80 -9.12 24.10 -13.91
CA ALA A 80 -9.99 23.49 -12.91
C ALA A 80 -11.38 23.30 -13.52
N GLU A 81 -12.08 22.26 -13.09
CA GLU A 81 -13.51 22.08 -13.32
C GLU A 81 -14.22 21.94 -11.96
N LEU A 82 -15.39 22.57 -11.83
CA LEU A 82 -16.21 22.45 -10.63
C LEU A 82 -17.03 21.15 -10.71
N VAL A 83 -16.74 20.20 -9.82
CA VAL A 83 -17.59 19.01 -9.63
C VAL A 83 -18.58 19.29 -8.52
N THR A 84 -19.85 18.98 -8.74
CA THR A 84 -20.92 19.20 -7.76
C THR A 84 -21.70 17.91 -7.60
N VAL A 85 -21.66 17.35 -6.39
CA VAL A 85 -22.39 16.13 -6.05
C VAL A 85 -23.89 16.39 -6.18
N PRO A 86 -24.63 15.58 -6.95
CA PRO A 86 -26.06 15.81 -7.14
C PRO A 86 -26.83 15.64 -5.82
N HIS A 87 -27.73 16.57 -5.51
CA HIS A 87 -28.49 16.50 -4.24
C HIS A 87 -29.49 15.33 -4.21
N ALA A 88 -30.05 14.98 -5.37
CA ALA A 88 -31.00 13.89 -5.58
C ALA A 88 -30.46 12.90 -6.64
N PRO A 89 -30.91 11.63 -6.66
CA PRO A 89 -30.44 10.64 -7.62
C PRO A 89 -30.63 11.09 -9.07
N GLN A 90 -29.64 10.84 -9.92
CA GLN A 90 -29.69 11.07 -11.36
C GLN A 90 -29.20 9.81 -12.10
N PRO A 91 -29.81 9.40 -13.23
CA PRO A 91 -29.47 8.13 -13.90
C PRO A 91 -28.00 8.00 -14.34
N ASP A 92 -27.39 9.11 -14.75
CA ASP A 92 -26.05 9.13 -15.35
C ASP A 92 -24.96 9.67 -14.41
N LYS A 93 -25.24 9.74 -13.10
CA LYS A 93 -24.31 10.26 -12.09
C LYS A 93 -24.06 9.27 -10.96
N ALA A 94 -22.98 9.50 -10.23
CA ALA A 94 -22.73 8.89 -8.93
C ALA A 94 -23.88 9.12 -7.94
N GLU A 95 -23.89 8.38 -6.83
CA GLU A 95 -24.92 8.53 -5.79
C GLU A 95 -25.07 9.98 -5.30
N SER A 96 -26.30 10.33 -4.96
CA SER A 96 -26.63 11.67 -4.48
C SER A 96 -25.99 11.98 -3.13
N LEU A 97 -25.90 13.28 -2.79
CA LEU A 97 -25.46 13.74 -1.47
C LEU A 97 -26.30 13.11 -0.36
N THR A 98 -27.62 13.07 -0.54
CA THR A 98 -28.54 12.45 0.43
C THR A 98 -28.29 10.94 0.63
N ALA A 99 -27.89 10.22 -0.42
CA ALA A 99 -27.57 8.79 -0.33
C ALA A 99 -26.19 8.55 0.28
N THR A 100 -25.19 9.34 -0.09
CA THR A 100 -23.80 9.19 0.39
C THR A 100 -23.64 9.59 1.86
N LEU A 101 -24.46 10.51 2.36
CA LEU A 101 -24.50 10.89 3.79
C LEU A 101 -25.34 9.95 4.66
N GLN A 102 -26.10 9.04 4.07
CA GLN A 102 -26.85 8.02 4.80
C GLN A 102 -25.95 6.82 5.17
N TYR A 103 -26.38 6.03 6.15
CA TYR A 103 -25.75 4.75 6.47
C TYR A 103 -25.65 3.82 5.24
N GLY A 104 -24.55 3.07 5.14
CA GLY A 104 -24.29 2.12 4.08
C GLY A 104 -24.09 0.67 4.54
N LEU A 105 -23.76 -0.20 3.57
CA LEU A 105 -23.79 -1.66 3.71
C LEU A 105 -22.46 -2.31 4.10
N GLY A 106 -21.47 -1.53 4.53
CA GLY A 106 -20.15 -2.09 4.85
C GLY A 106 -19.22 -2.25 3.64
N THR A 107 -19.71 -2.05 2.42
CA THR A 107 -18.95 -2.27 1.17
C THR A 107 -18.34 -0.99 0.59
N GLY A 108 -18.79 0.18 1.06
CA GLY A 108 -18.64 1.45 0.37
C GLY A 108 -19.76 1.74 -0.64
N ILE A 109 -19.81 2.96 -1.17
CA ILE A 109 -20.81 3.38 -2.14
C ILE A 109 -20.61 2.65 -3.47
N LYS A 110 -21.73 2.33 -4.12
CA LYS A 110 -21.78 1.45 -5.28
C LYS A 110 -21.02 2.05 -6.46
N SER A 111 -21.23 3.32 -6.82
CA SER A 111 -20.58 3.90 -8.00
C SER A 111 -19.05 3.87 -7.91
N LEU A 112 -18.49 4.25 -6.75
CA LEU A 112 -17.05 4.24 -6.53
C LEU A 112 -16.50 2.81 -6.48
N ARG A 113 -17.23 1.87 -5.86
CA ARG A 113 -16.84 0.45 -5.83
C ARG A 113 -16.83 -0.16 -7.23
N GLU A 114 -17.84 0.14 -8.06
CA GLU A 114 -17.91 -0.31 -9.45
C GLU A 114 -16.82 0.31 -10.31
N PHE A 115 -16.51 1.59 -10.09
CA PHE A 115 -15.34 2.24 -10.71
C PHE A 115 -14.04 1.54 -10.35
N CYS A 116 -13.81 1.24 -9.06
CA CYS A 116 -12.64 0.49 -8.62
C CYS A 116 -12.60 -0.92 -9.21
N LYS A 117 -13.74 -1.62 -9.29
CA LYS A 117 -13.85 -2.95 -9.89
C LYS A 117 -13.48 -2.93 -11.37
N GLU A 118 -14.03 -1.99 -12.13
CA GLU A 118 -13.69 -1.81 -13.54
C GLU A 118 -12.21 -1.42 -13.71
N HIS A 119 -11.70 -0.56 -12.84
CA HIS A 119 -10.29 -0.18 -12.85
C HIS A 119 -9.38 -1.40 -12.65
N VAL A 120 -9.66 -2.22 -11.64
CA VAL A 120 -8.94 -3.48 -11.39
C VAL A 120 -9.02 -4.42 -12.60
N ASN A 121 -10.20 -4.55 -13.22
CA ASN A 121 -10.36 -5.35 -14.42
C ASN A 121 -9.49 -4.83 -15.58
N GLN A 122 -9.43 -3.51 -15.80
CA GLN A 122 -8.63 -2.93 -16.88
C GLN A 122 -7.12 -3.01 -16.61
N MET A 123 -6.70 -2.86 -15.35
CA MET A 123 -5.30 -2.71 -14.94
C MET A 123 -4.62 -4.03 -14.56
N HIS A 124 -5.36 -4.97 -13.97
CA HIS A 124 -4.79 -6.18 -13.37
C HIS A 124 -5.35 -7.47 -13.93
N ARG A 125 -6.63 -7.50 -14.36
CA ARG A 125 -7.29 -8.71 -14.93
C ARG A 125 -7.03 -9.98 -14.10
N PRO A 126 -7.59 -10.11 -12.88
CA PRO A 126 -7.44 -11.33 -12.08
C PRO A 126 -7.80 -12.59 -12.88
N GLN A 127 -7.10 -13.70 -12.67
CA GLN A 127 -7.21 -14.92 -13.49
C GLN A 127 -8.15 -15.98 -12.87
N TYR A 128 -9.18 -15.53 -12.15
CA TYR A 128 -10.27 -16.33 -11.59
C TYR A 128 -11.60 -15.57 -11.69
N GLN A 129 -12.75 -16.22 -11.55
CA GLN A 129 -14.07 -15.60 -11.85
C GLN A 129 -14.63 -14.76 -10.70
N ASP A 130 -14.54 -15.26 -9.48
CA ASP A 130 -15.27 -14.79 -8.31
C ASP A 130 -14.44 -13.84 -7.43
N TRP A 131 -13.65 -12.97 -8.05
CA TRP A 131 -13.06 -11.83 -7.35
C TRP A 131 -14.07 -10.69 -7.19
N ASP A 132 -13.91 -9.91 -6.14
CA ASP A 132 -14.66 -8.69 -5.93
C ASP A 132 -13.80 -7.59 -5.29
N VAL A 133 -14.38 -6.40 -5.21
CA VAL A 133 -13.77 -5.22 -4.61
C VAL A 133 -14.61 -4.72 -3.44
N ILE A 134 -13.94 -4.33 -2.36
CA ILE A 134 -14.55 -3.69 -1.18
C ILE A 134 -13.78 -2.42 -0.81
N LEU A 135 -14.47 -1.31 -0.54
CA LEU A 135 -13.81 -0.06 -0.17
C LEU A 135 -13.29 -0.10 1.27
N SER A 136 -12.17 0.59 1.52
CA SER A 136 -11.47 0.66 2.80
C SER A 136 -11.13 2.10 3.18
N ALA A 137 -10.81 2.35 4.46
CA ALA A 137 -10.34 3.65 4.94
C ALA A 137 -8.83 3.86 4.69
N GLY A 138 -8.32 3.31 3.58
CA GLY A 138 -6.91 3.27 3.19
C GLY A 138 -6.19 1.97 3.60
N ASN A 139 -4.96 1.77 3.13
CA ASN A 139 -4.23 0.50 3.30
C ASN A 139 -3.97 0.12 4.75
N THR A 140 -3.80 1.09 5.67
CA THR A 140 -3.67 0.79 7.12
C THR A 140 -4.90 0.04 7.66
N ASP A 141 -6.09 0.51 7.30
CA ASP A 141 -7.36 -0.11 7.67
C ASP A 141 -7.59 -1.44 6.92
N ALA A 142 -7.20 -1.48 5.66
CA ALA A 142 -7.30 -2.68 4.84
C ALA A 142 -6.38 -3.81 5.35
N PHE A 143 -5.15 -3.48 5.73
CA PHE A 143 -4.17 -4.41 6.30
C PHE A 143 -4.67 -4.98 7.64
N ALA A 144 -5.17 -4.12 8.52
CA ALA A 144 -5.78 -4.53 9.79
C ALA A 144 -6.88 -5.59 9.59
N LYS A 145 -7.72 -5.41 8.56
CA LYS A 145 -8.81 -6.34 8.22
C LYS A 145 -8.31 -7.64 7.61
N ALA A 146 -7.33 -7.57 6.72
CA ALA A 146 -6.69 -8.76 6.18
C ALA A 146 -6.10 -9.61 7.30
N VAL A 147 -5.32 -8.99 8.20
CA VAL A 147 -4.72 -9.66 9.37
C VAL A 147 -5.80 -10.22 10.30
N ALA A 148 -6.81 -9.44 10.70
CA ALA A 148 -7.88 -9.92 11.57
C ALA A 148 -8.68 -11.07 10.92
N MET A 149 -8.79 -11.09 9.60
CA MET A 149 -9.50 -12.13 8.85
C MET A 149 -8.72 -13.44 8.79
N VAL A 150 -7.40 -13.42 8.61
CA VAL A 150 -6.60 -14.63 8.31
C VAL A 150 -5.55 -15.02 9.37
N CYS A 151 -5.36 -14.22 10.42
CA CYS A 151 -4.38 -14.48 11.47
C CYS A 151 -5.04 -14.55 12.85
N ASN A 152 -4.60 -15.49 13.67
CA ASN A 152 -4.89 -15.61 15.09
C ASN A 152 -3.71 -15.12 15.93
N ARG A 153 -3.97 -14.80 17.20
CA ARG A 153 -2.89 -14.64 18.19
C ARG A 153 -2.05 -15.91 18.23
N GLY A 154 -0.73 -15.76 18.14
CA GLY A 154 0.24 -16.85 18.06
C GLY A 154 0.57 -17.30 16.64
N ASP A 155 -0.15 -16.85 15.62
CA ASP A 155 0.27 -17.05 14.22
C ASP A 155 1.47 -16.15 13.89
N THR A 156 2.18 -16.51 12.81
CA THR A 156 3.34 -15.76 12.30
C THR A 156 3.12 -15.36 10.84
N VAL A 157 3.41 -14.09 10.51
CA VAL A 157 3.38 -13.54 9.15
C VAL A 157 4.79 -13.44 8.59
N LEU A 158 5.01 -13.95 7.38
CA LEU A 158 6.27 -13.76 6.66
C LEU A 158 6.32 -12.32 6.13
N VAL A 159 7.40 -11.61 6.41
CA VAL A 159 7.58 -10.21 6.00
C VAL A 159 8.92 -10.03 5.31
N GLU A 160 9.03 -8.99 4.50
CA GLU A 160 10.30 -8.52 3.95
C GLU A 160 11.28 -8.13 5.07
N GLU A 161 12.57 -8.44 4.95
CA GLU A 161 13.55 -8.18 6.04
C GLU A 161 13.63 -6.70 6.46
N TRP A 162 13.38 -5.79 5.50
CA TRP A 162 13.09 -4.38 5.73
C TRP A 162 11.66 -4.12 5.28
N THR A 163 10.78 -3.60 6.14
CA THR A 163 9.38 -3.41 5.76
C THR A 163 8.77 -2.13 6.29
N TYR A 164 7.51 -1.88 5.92
CA TYR A 164 6.75 -0.74 6.41
C TYR A 164 6.51 -0.88 7.93
N PRO A 165 7.03 0.04 8.78
CA PRO A 165 7.05 -0.17 10.23
C PRO A 165 5.65 -0.30 10.83
N THR A 166 4.68 0.45 10.29
CA THR A 166 3.28 0.39 10.74
C THR A 166 2.62 -0.98 10.48
N ALA A 167 3.12 -1.77 9.53
CA ALA A 167 2.66 -3.15 9.40
C ALA A 167 3.09 -3.97 10.63
N LEU A 168 4.33 -3.82 11.09
CA LEU A 168 4.84 -4.51 12.28
C LEU A 168 4.16 -4.01 13.57
N GLU A 169 4.01 -2.69 13.71
CA GLU A 169 3.31 -2.04 14.82
C GLU A 169 1.85 -2.51 14.96
N LEU A 170 1.24 -3.03 13.88
CA LEU A 170 -0.08 -3.65 13.93
C LEU A 170 -0.05 -5.12 14.38
N LEU A 171 0.94 -5.89 13.94
CA LEU A 171 1.04 -7.33 14.25
C LEU A 171 1.32 -7.58 15.74
N GLU A 172 2.26 -6.83 16.32
CA GLU A 172 2.70 -6.99 17.71
C GLU A 172 1.55 -6.95 18.75
N PRO A 173 0.69 -5.91 18.81
CA PRO A 173 -0.42 -5.86 19.78
C PRO A 173 -1.50 -6.92 19.52
N PHE A 174 -1.63 -7.40 18.29
CA PHE A 174 -2.52 -8.52 17.96
C PHE A 174 -1.97 -9.85 18.48
N GLY A 175 -0.73 -9.86 18.96
CA GLY A 175 0.00 -11.05 19.39
C GLY A 175 0.34 -11.96 18.22
N ILE A 176 0.59 -11.35 17.05
CA ILE A 176 0.96 -12.05 15.82
C ILE A 176 2.46 -11.82 15.62
N GLY A 177 3.20 -12.91 15.46
CA GLY A 177 4.63 -12.87 15.17
C GLY A 177 4.91 -12.43 13.74
N HIS A 178 6.15 -12.02 13.50
CA HIS A 178 6.66 -11.78 12.14
C HIS A 178 7.96 -12.56 11.92
N CYS A 179 8.15 -13.10 10.72
CA CYS A 179 9.39 -13.77 10.34
C CYS A 179 10.00 -13.05 9.12
N PRO A 180 11.18 -12.43 9.26
CA PRO A 180 11.83 -11.76 8.15
C PRO A 180 12.28 -12.76 7.08
N VAL A 181 12.07 -12.40 5.83
CA VAL A 181 12.54 -13.12 4.64
C VAL A 181 13.50 -12.20 3.90
N SER A 182 14.71 -12.69 3.66
CA SER A 182 15.76 -11.91 2.98
C SER A 182 15.33 -11.42 1.60
N MET A 183 15.87 -10.26 1.24
CA MET A 183 15.61 -9.60 -0.04
C MET A 183 16.90 -9.24 -0.78
N ASP A 184 16.73 -8.86 -2.03
CA ASP A 184 17.80 -8.33 -2.88
C ASP A 184 17.30 -7.09 -3.64
N GLY A 185 18.00 -6.67 -4.70
CA GLY A 185 17.64 -5.50 -5.51
C GLY A 185 16.25 -5.55 -6.15
N GLU A 186 15.59 -6.71 -6.15
CA GLU A 186 14.22 -6.89 -6.64
C GLU A 186 13.19 -7.10 -5.51
N GLY A 187 13.55 -6.89 -4.24
CA GLY A 187 12.67 -7.14 -3.09
C GLY A 187 12.79 -8.56 -2.55
N MET A 188 11.75 -9.07 -1.87
CA MET A 188 11.76 -10.42 -1.25
C MET A 188 12.32 -11.50 -2.20
N SER A 189 13.26 -12.31 -1.72
CA SER A 189 13.80 -13.43 -2.48
C SER A 189 12.88 -14.66 -2.41
N ALA A 190 12.45 -15.16 -3.57
CA ALA A 190 11.63 -16.38 -3.64
C ALA A 190 12.39 -17.61 -3.10
N VAL A 191 13.71 -17.66 -3.31
CA VAL A 191 14.56 -18.73 -2.77
C VAL A 191 14.62 -18.64 -1.24
N ALA A 192 14.81 -17.44 -0.68
CA ALA A 192 14.80 -17.25 0.76
C ALA A 192 13.44 -17.60 1.37
N LEU A 193 12.33 -17.17 0.73
CA LEU A 193 10.98 -17.51 1.15
C LEU A 193 10.79 -19.03 1.21
N LYS A 194 11.18 -19.74 0.14
CA LYS A 194 11.11 -21.20 0.08
C LYS A 194 11.95 -21.86 1.17
N ASN A 195 13.18 -21.40 1.37
CA ASN A 195 14.08 -21.96 2.38
C ASN A 195 13.51 -21.83 3.79
N VAL A 196 12.98 -20.65 4.16
CA VAL A 196 12.32 -20.42 5.46
C VAL A 196 11.16 -21.40 5.66
N LEU A 197 10.36 -21.65 4.63
CA LEU A 197 9.21 -22.55 4.69
C LEU A 197 9.61 -24.03 4.71
N ASP A 198 10.64 -24.43 3.96
CA ASP A 198 11.15 -25.80 3.92
C ASP A 198 11.80 -26.20 5.25
N SER A 199 12.51 -25.27 5.90
CA SER A 199 13.18 -25.53 7.18
C SER A 199 12.33 -25.21 8.40
N TRP A 200 11.07 -24.80 8.24
CA TRP A 200 10.24 -24.38 9.37
C TRP A 200 10.09 -25.49 10.42
N GLY A 201 10.31 -25.15 11.69
CA GLY A 201 10.26 -26.11 12.80
C GLY A 201 11.56 -26.90 13.02
N SER A 202 12.61 -26.61 12.24
CA SER A 202 13.93 -27.26 12.40
C SER A 202 14.75 -26.68 13.56
N THR A 203 14.36 -25.52 14.11
CA THR A 203 15.02 -24.94 15.29
C THR A 203 14.21 -25.25 16.56
N PRO A 204 14.85 -25.34 17.75
CA PRO A 204 14.14 -25.57 19.01
C PRO A 204 13.05 -24.54 19.30
N GLU A 205 13.27 -23.29 18.90
CA GLU A 205 12.32 -22.19 19.08
C GLU A 205 11.07 -22.39 18.22
N GLN A 206 11.24 -22.84 16.97
CA GLN A 206 10.15 -23.04 16.01
C GLN A 206 9.47 -24.42 16.12
N ALA A 207 10.05 -25.37 16.85
CA ALA A 207 9.60 -26.76 16.88
C ALA A 207 8.14 -26.93 17.33
N ASN A 208 7.62 -25.99 18.12
CA ASN A 208 6.24 -25.96 18.59
C ASN A 208 5.38 -24.87 17.92
N GLU A 209 5.92 -24.16 16.93
CA GLU A 209 5.21 -23.10 16.21
C GLU A 209 4.49 -23.66 14.98
N ALA A 210 3.29 -23.16 14.71
CA ALA A 210 2.60 -23.47 13.47
C ALA A 210 3.36 -22.87 12.27
N LYS A 211 3.47 -23.63 11.18
CA LYS A 211 4.07 -23.12 9.93
C LYS A 211 3.31 -21.88 9.45
N PRO A 212 3.99 -20.77 9.10
CA PRO A 212 3.38 -19.56 8.58
C PRO A 212 2.56 -19.85 7.33
N ARG A 213 1.40 -19.20 7.24
CA ARG A 213 0.43 -19.35 6.16
C ARG A 213 0.13 -18.04 5.43
N VAL A 214 0.75 -16.94 5.85
CA VAL A 214 0.51 -15.59 5.33
C VAL A 214 1.84 -14.91 5.05
N VAL A 215 1.94 -14.26 3.89
CA VAL A 215 3.06 -13.39 3.53
C VAL A 215 2.55 -11.98 3.26
N TYR A 216 3.22 -10.98 3.85
CA TYR A 216 3.03 -9.57 3.56
C TYR A 216 4.24 -9.04 2.78
N LEU A 217 3.98 -8.34 1.68
CA LEU A 217 5.02 -7.79 0.82
C LEU A 217 4.57 -6.50 0.13
N ILE A 218 5.54 -5.68 -0.27
CA ILE A 218 5.33 -4.42 -0.99
C ILE A 218 6.09 -4.51 -2.33
N PRO A 219 5.48 -5.09 -3.39
CA PRO A 219 6.25 -5.56 -4.54
C PRO A 219 6.63 -4.46 -5.53
N THR A 220 6.10 -3.24 -5.38
CA THR A 220 6.40 -2.09 -6.26
C THR A 220 6.83 -0.90 -5.41
N GLY A 221 8.02 -0.34 -5.65
CA GLY A 221 8.53 0.81 -4.91
C GLY A 221 8.59 0.55 -3.39
N GLN A 222 9.09 -0.63 -3.02
CA GLN A 222 9.10 -1.21 -1.68
C GLN A 222 9.47 -0.18 -0.60
N ASN A 223 8.77 -0.19 0.54
CA ASN A 223 9.09 0.67 1.67
C ASN A 223 9.91 -0.12 2.70
N PRO A 224 11.19 0.18 2.93
CA PRO A 224 11.88 1.43 2.57
C PRO A 224 12.80 1.38 1.32
N THR A 225 13.03 0.19 0.76
CA THR A 225 14.19 -0.05 -0.12
C THR A 225 14.08 0.58 -1.51
N GLY A 226 12.87 0.97 -1.94
CA GLY A 226 12.58 1.41 -3.30
C GLY A 226 12.66 0.29 -4.34
N SER A 227 12.98 -0.95 -3.92
CA SER A 227 13.07 -2.11 -4.81
C SER A 227 11.71 -2.43 -5.45
N THR A 228 11.76 -3.09 -6.60
CA THR A 228 10.56 -3.44 -7.36
C THR A 228 10.76 -4.82 -7.96
N MET A 229 9.86 -5.75 -7.64
CA MET A 229 9.92 -7.12 -8.12
C MET A 229 9.72 -7.17 -9.63
N SER A 230 10.66 -7.80 -10.34
CA SER A 230 10.46 -8.13 -11.75
C SER A 230 9.29 -9.09 -11.95
N VAL A 231 8.84 -9.19 -13.20
CA VAL A 231 7.78 -10.16 -13.58
C VAL A 231 8.20 -11.59 -13.23
N GLN A 232 9.47 -11.93 -13.41
CA GLN A 232 9.97 -13.26 -13.07
C GLN A 232 9.96 -13.49 -11.55
N ARG A 233 10.41 -12.51 -10.76
CA ARG A 233 10.35 -12.58 -9.29
C ARG A 233 8.93 -12.82 -8.79
N ARG A 234 7.94 -12.09 -9.33
CA ARG A 234 6.52 -12.25 -8.98
C ARG A 234 6.02 -13.66 -9.27
N ARG A 235 6.36 -14.24 -10.43
CA ARG A 235 6.02 -15.63 -10.77
C ARG A 235 6.64 -16.64 -9.81
N ASP A 236 7.89 -16.42 -9.42
CA ASP A 236 8.59 -17.33 -8.51
C ASP A 236 8.00 -17.27 -7.10
N ILE A 237 7.65 -16.07 -6.59
CA ILE A 237 6.90 -15.92 -5.33
C ILE A 237 5.53 -16.61 -5.40
N MET A 238 4.78 -16.43 -6.49
CA MET A 238 3.50 -17.12 -6.67
C MET A 238 3.65 -18.65 -6.64
N ARG A 239 4.71 -19.19 -7.26
CA ARG A 239 4.99 -20.63 -7.23
C ARG A 239 5.25 -21.13 -5.81
N VAL A 240 6.09 -20.43 -5.05
CA VAL A 240 6.38 -20.78 -3.64
C VAL A 240 5.11 -20.69 -2.79
N ALA A 241 4.28 -19.67 -3.00
CA ALA A 241 2.99 -19.54 -2.33
C ALA A 241 2.06 -20.71 -2.65
N GLN A 242 2.04 -21.21 -3.89
CA GLN A 242 1.27 -22.39 -4.28
C GLN A 242 1.82 -23.68 -3.66
N GLU A 243 3.14 -23.86 -3.64
CA GLU A 243 3.80 -25.05 -3.07
C GLU A 243 3.59 -25.20 -1.56
N HIS A 244 3.53 -24.08 -0.84
CA HIS A 244 3.36 -24.06 0.63
C HIS A 244 1.98 -23.59 1.11
N ASP A 245 1.05 -23.41 0.18
CA ASP A 245 -0.31 -22.93 0.41
C ASP A 245 -0.38 -21.65 1.26
N LEU A 246 0.19 -20.55 0.75
CA LEU A 246 0.21 -19.25 1.43
C LEU A 246 -0.89 -18.32 0.91
N ILE A 247 -1.48 -17.53 1.80
CA ILE A 247 -2.18 -16.29 1.45
C ILE A 247 -1.16 -15.16 1.27
N ILE A 248 -1.31 -14.39 0.20
CA ILE A 248 -0.45 -13.24 -0.08
C ILE A 248 -1.23 -11.96 0.20
N ILE A 249 -0.72 -11.12 1.09
CA ILE A 249 -1.16 -9.74 1.27
C ILE A 249 -0.23 -8.84 0.45
N GLU A 250 -0.71 -8.41 -0.73
CA GLU A 250 -0.02 -7.51 -1.65
C GLU A 250 -0.39 -6.06 -1.30
N ASP A 251 0.47 -5.35 -0.56
CA ASP A 251 0.29 -3.94 -0.21
C ASP A 251 0.98 -3.05 -1.24
N ASP A 252 0.22 -2.42 -2.13
CA ASP A 252 0.79 -1.82 -3.35
C ASP A 252 0.39 -0.34 -3.54
N PRO A 253 0.60 0.53 -2.52
CA PRO A 253 0.20 1.94 -2.58
C PRO A 253 0.99 2.73 -3.62
N TYR A 254 2.11 2.18 -4.11
CA TYR A 254 3.03 2.82 -5.03
C TYR A 254 2.96 2.25 -6.45
N TYR A 255 2.03 1.33 -6.74
CA TYR A 255 1.91 0.72 -8.06
C TYR A 255 1.92 1.74 -9.20
N TYR A 256 1.17 2.84 -9.04
CA TYR A 256 1.05 3.86 -10.08
C TYR A 256 2.23 4.84 -10.15
N LEU A 257 3.26 4.65 -9.33
CA LEU A 257 4.48 5.47 -9.27
C LEU A 257 5.66 4.76 -9.98
N GLN A 258 5.41 3.93 -11.00
CA GLN A 258 6.44 3.24 -11.79
C GLN A 258 7.10 4.16 -12.83
N PHE A 259 8.43 4.29 -12.82
CA PHE A 259 9.21 5.19 -13.68
C PHE A 259 9.58 4.58 -15.02
N ASN A 260 9.93 3.29 -15.01
CA ASN A 260 10.44 2.61 -16.19
C ASN A 260 9.32 2.25 -17.14
N VAL A 261 9.56 2.58 -18.40
CA VAL A 261 8.70 2.18 -19.50
C VAL A 261 9.55 1.75 -20.68
N GLY A 262 9.30 0.54 -21.19
CA GLY A 262 9.72 0.16 -22.54
C GLY A 262 8.97 0.95 -23.63
N GLU A 263 8.95 0.44 -24.85
CA GLU A 263 8.36 1.14 -26.00
C GLU A 263 6.82 1.34 -25.89
N GLU A 264 6.10 0.59 -25.03
CA GLU A 264 4.63 0.53 -25.00
C GLU A 264 3.89 1.22 -23.84
N GLN A 265 4.54 1.90 -22.88
CA GLN A 265 3.80 2.59 -21.80
C GLN A 265 2.97 1.71 -20.85
N SER A 266 3.18 0.39 -20.86
CA SER A 266 2.46 -0.58 -20.03
C SER A 266 2.91 -0.63 -18.57
N TRP A 267 1.96 -0.87 -17.66
CA TRP A 267 2.21 -1.14 -16.23
C TRP A 267 2.72 -2.58 -16.03
N MET A 268 3.59 -2.81 -15.03
CA MET A 268 4.05 -4.16 -14.72
C MET A 268 2.91 -5.06 -14.19
N PRO A 269 2.81 -6.33 -14.60
CA PRO A 269 1.88 -7.30 -14.01
C PRO A 269 2.03 -7.42 -12.49
N THR A 270 0.90 -7.45 -11.77
CA THR A 270 0.82 -7.62 -10.30
C THR A 270 0.75 -9.09 -9.90
N LEU A 271 0.90 -9.40 -8.61
CA LEU A 271 0.65 -10.76 -8.12
C LEU A 271 -0.82 -11.14 -8.33
N LEU A 272 -1.74 -10.20 -8.11
CA LEU A 272 -3.17 -10.37 -8.43
C LEU A 272 -3.40 -10.75 -9.91
N SER A 273 -2.65 -10.16 -10.85
CA SER A 273 -2.78 -10.50 -12.28
C SER A 273 -2.30 -11.91 -12.64
N MET A 274 -1.51 -12.53 -11.75
CA MET A 274 -1.01 -13.90 -11.88
C MET A 274 -1.80 -14.90 -11.03
N ASP A 275 -2.74 -14.41 -10.22
CA ASP A 275 -3.50 -15.23 -9.29
C ASP A 275 -4.58 -16.02 -10.03
N THR A 276 -4.40 -17.33 -10.04
CA THR A 276 -5.34 -18.32 -10.59
C THR A 276 -6.07 -19.10 -9.50
N ASP A 277 -5.65 -18.91 -8.24
CA ASP A 277 -6.17 -19.63 -7.08
C ASP A 277 -7.12 -18.77 -6.25
N GLY A 278 -7.04 -17.45 -6.34
CA GLY A 278 -7.77 -16.52 -5.46
C GLY A 278 -7.11 -16.32 -4.09
N ARG A 279 -5.78 -16.53 -4.01
CA ARG A 279 -4.96 -16.45 -2.77
C ARG A 279 -4.42 -15.06 -2.47
N VAL A 280 -4.52 -14.12 -3.41
CA VAL A 280 -4.00 -12.76 -3.26
C VAL A 280 -5.07 -11.84 -2.67
N ILE A 281 -4.75 -11.20 -1.55
CA ILE A 281 -5.46 -10.06 -0.97
C ILE A 281 -4.65 -8.81 -1.36
N ARG A 282 -5.11 -8.08 -2.36
CA ARG A 282 -4.47 -6.84 -2.81
C ARG A 282 -5.03 -5.63 -2.07
N LEU A 283 -4.15 -4.73 -1.61
CA LEU A 283 -4.48 -3.48 -0.94
C LEU A 283 -4.12 -2.28 -1.82
N ASP A 284 -5.12 -1.56 -2.29
CA ASP A 284 -4.96 -0.34 -3.07
C ASP A 284 -5.44 0.90 -2.30
N THR A 285 -4.81 2.05 -2.53
CA THR A 285 -5.18 3.31 -1.86
C THR A 285 -5.15 4.51 -2.79
N PHE A 286 -6.07 5.45 -2.57
CA PHE A 286 -6.01 6.77 -3.18
C PHE A 286 -5.02 7.72 -2.47
N SER A 287 -4.33 7.27 -1.42
CA SER A 287 -3.44 8.12 -0.62
C SER A 287 -2.23 8.64 -1.39
N LYS A 288 -1.69 7.86 -2.33
CA LYS A 288 -0.49 8.22 -3.10
C LYS A 288 -0.80 8.60 -4.54
N THR A 289 -2.03 8.37 -4.98
CA THR A 289 -2.50 8.77 -6.30
C THR A 289 -3.32 10.06 -6.26
N LEU A 290 -4.15 10.29 -5.24
CA LEU A 290 -5.02 11.46 -5.14
C LEU A 290 -4.65 12.33 -3.92
N ALA A 291 -4.96 11.86 -2.70
CA ALA A 291 -4.66 12.59 -1.48
C ALA A 291 -4.71 11.68 -0.24
N PRO A 292 -3.71 11.69 0.67
CA PRO A 292 -3.75 10.91 1.91
C PRO A 292 -4.95 11.23 2.80
N GLY A 293 -5.38 12.50 2.83
CA GLY A 293 -6.47 12.97 3.68
C GLY A 293 -7.86 12.47 3.29
N CYS A 294 -8.06 11.93 2.09
CA CYS A 294 -9.37 11.40 1.70
C CYS A 294 -9.77 10.17 2.52
N ARG A 295 -8.79 9.43 3.05
CA ARG A 295 -8.98 8.16 3.77
C ARG A 295 -9.86 7.18 3.01
N VAL A 296 -9.58 7.01 1.71
CA VAL A 296 -10.25 6.02 0.85
C VAL A 296 -9.21 5.14 0.17
N GLY A 297 -9.47 3.84 0.19
CA GLY A 297 -8.79 2.81 -0.58
C GLY A 297 -9.77 1.70 -0.93
N TYR A 298 -9.25 0.59 -1.42
CA TYR A 298 -10.04 -0.60 -1.71
C TYR A 298 -9.18 -1.86 -1.64
N MET A 299 -9.84 -2.99 -1.42
CA MET A 299 -9.21 -4.30 -1.42
C MET A 299 -9.77 -5.13 -2.56
N THR A 300 -8.92 -5.93 -3.21
CA THR A 300 -9.33 -6.90 -4.22
C THR A 300 -8.94 -8.30 -3.76
N MET A 301 -9.91 -9.22 -3.75
CA MET A 301 -9.74 -10.61 -3.31
C MET A 301 -10.92 -11.48 -3.77
N ASN A 302 -10.93 -12.77 -3.42
CA ASN A 302 -12.08 -13.63 -3.66
C ASN A 302 -13.35 -13.16 -2.91
N ALA A 303 -14.52 -13.44 -3.48
CA ALA A 303 -15.80 -12.92 -2.99
C ALA A 303 -16.14 -13.38 -1.56
N HIS A 304 -15.65 -14.56 -1.14
CA HIS A 304 -15.82 -15.04 0.23
C HIS A 304 -15.08 -14.12 1.21
N PHE A 305 -13.81 -13.82 0.96
CA PHE A 305 -13.04 -12.89 1.80
C PHE A 305 -13.65 -11.48 1.79
N CYS A 306 -14.09 -10.97 0.63
CA CYS A 306 -14.83 -9.69 0.57
C CYS A 306 -16.06 -9.68 1.48
N THR A 307 -16.80 -10.78 1.55
CA THR A 307 -17.98 -10.92 2.40
C THR A 307 -17.62 -10.87 3.89
N ILE A 308 -16.51 -11.49 4.29
CA ILE A 308 -16.04 -11.45 5.68
C ILE A 308 -15.57 -10.05 6.05
N VAL A 309 -14.83 -9.39 5.16
CA VAL A 309 -14.41 -7.98 5.34
C VAL A 309 -15.64 -7.06 5.45
N GLN A 310 -16.69 -7.30 4.66
CA GLN A 310 -17.95 -6.57 4.79
C GLN A 310 -18.53 -6.73 6.20
N TYR A 311 -18.61 -7.96 6.74
CA TYR A 311 -19.14 -8.18 8.09
C TYR A 311 -18.27 -7.56 9.18
N HIS A 312 -16.94 -7.58 9.00
CA HIS A 312 -16.02 -6.89 9.88
C HIS A 312 -16.24 -5.37 9.85
N ASN A 313 -16.39 -4.79 8.65
CA ASN A 313 -16.71 -3.38 8.46
C ASN A 313 -18.01 -2.99 9.17
N GLU A 314 -19.06 -3.80 9.06
CA GLU A 314 -20.38 -3.50 9.62
C GLU A 314 -20.39 -3.25 11.14
N VAL A 315 -19.34 -3.69 11.86
CA VAL A 315 -19.20 -3.54 13.32
C VAL A 315 -17.90 -2.83 13.74
N THR A 316 -17.17 -2.26 12.78
CA THR A 316 -15.98 -1.44 13.03
C THR A 316 -16.14 -0.06 12.38
N ILE A 317 -15.51 0.18 11.23
CA ILE A 317 -15.52 1.49 10.56
C ILE A 317 -16.84 1.80 9.83
N GLN A 318 -17.70 0.79 9.65
CA GLN A 318 -18.80 0.75 8.68
C GLN A 318 -18.33 0.93 7.23
N GLN A 319 -17.98 2.14 6.81
CA GLN A 319 -17.48 2.41 5.47
C GLN A 319 -16.64 3.69 5.49
N PRO A 320 -15.84 3.97 4.46
CA PRO A 320 -15.15 5.25 4.36
C PRO A 320 -16.12 6.43 4.45
N SER A 321 -15.63 7.63 4.78
CA SER A 321 -16.50 8.81 4.93
C SER A 321 -17.36 9.05 3.69
N GLY A 322 -18.67 9.24 3.89
CA GLY A 322 -19.62 9.56 2.82
C GLY A 322 -19.24 10.80 2.02
N PHE A 323 -18.70 11.82 2.70
CA PHE A 323 -18.19 13.04 2.04
C PHE A 323 -17.01 12.75 1.10
N SER A 324 -16.02 11.99 1.57
CA SER A 324 -14.86 11.62 0.76
C SER A 324 -15.30 10.79 -0.44
N GLN A 325 -16.15 9.79 -0.22
CA GLN A 325 -16.65 8.94 -1.27
C GLN A 325 -17.48 9.72 -2.30
N ALA A 326 -18.33 10.66 -1.87
CA ALA A 326 -19.17 11.46 -2.76
C ALA A 326 -18.35 12.32 -3.73
N ILE A 327 -17.35 13.05 -3.22
CA ILE A 327 -16.46 13.88 -4.06
C ILE A 327 -15.64 13.00 -5.00
N LEU A 328 -15.06 11.91 -4.50
CA LEU A 328 -14.26 11.01 -5.32
C LEU A 328 -15.10 10.33 -6.40
N ALA A 329 -16.33 9.91 -6.09
CA ALA A 329 -17.22 9.29 -7.06
C ALA A 329 -17.65 10.30 -8.13
N GLU A 330 -18.07 11.51 -7.77
CA GLU A 330 -18.44 12.50 -8.77
C GLU A 330 -17.23 12.84 -9.68
N MET A 331 -16.04 13.03 -9.11
CA MET A 331 -14.83 13.28 -9.88
C MET A 331 -14.44 12.11 -10.80
N LEU A 332 -14.35 10.89 -10.26
CA LEU A 332 -13.83 9.73 -10.99
C LEU A 332 -14.87 9.10 -11.93
N VAL A 333 -16.13 9.04 -11.52
CA VAL A 333 -17.21 8.37 -12.28
C VAL A 333 -17.85 9.34 -13.27
N SER A 334 -18.28 10.51 -12.79
CA SER A 334 -19.09 11.44 -13.60
C SER A 334 -18.25 12.37 -14.48
N HIS A 335 -17.00 12.70 -14.09
CA HIS A 335 -16.16 13.66 -14.82
C HIS A 335 -14.97 13.03 -15.54
N TRP A 336 -14.09 12.32 -14.82
CA TRP A 336 -12.85 11.80 -15.42
C TRP A 336 -13.06 10.49 -16.18
N GLY A 337 -13.91 9.59 -15.67
CA GLY A 337 -14.01 8.22 -16.14
C GLY A 337 -12.69 7.45 -16.01
N GLN A 338 -12.67 6.21 -16.50
CA GLN A 338 -11.47 5.36 -16.46
C GLN A 338 -10.32 5.98 -17.25
N GLU A 339 -10.58 6.51 -18.44
CA GLU A 339 -9.55 7.09 -19.31
C GLU A 339 -8.95 8.37 -18.73
N GLY A 340 -9.77 9.26 -18.16
CA GLY A 340 -9.27 10.45 -17.47
C GLY A 340 -8.43 10.11 -16.25
N TYR A 341 -8.84 9.12 -15.45
CA TYR A 341 -8.05 8.69 -14.30
C TYR A 341 -6.73 8.04 -14.70
N LYS A 342 -6.72 7.14 -15.70
CA LYS A 342 -5.47 6.55 -16.23
C LYS A 342 -4.52 7.64 -16.74
N ARG A 343 -5.03 8.60 -17.51
CA ARG A 343 -4.24 9.74 -17.99
C ARG A 343 -3.68 10.56 -16.83
N TYR A 344 -4.48 10.82 -15.80
CA TYR A 344 -4.00 11.53 -14.61
C TYR A 344 -2.86 10.76 -13.93
N LEU A 345 -2.99 9.44 -13.78
CA LEU A 345 -1.94 8.58 -13.22
C LEU A 345 -0.66 8.61 -14.08
N THR A 346 -0.77 8.56 -15.42
CA THR A 346 0.40 8.54 -16.30
C THR A 346 1.03 9.91 -16.55
N GLU A 347 0.22 10.95 -16.76
CA GLU A 347 0.67 12.27 -17.19
C GLU A 347 0.93 13.24 -16.03
N ASN A 348 0.35 13.00 -14.86
CA ASN A 348 0.57 13.82 -13.69
C ASN A 348 1.38 13.06 -12.64
N VAL A 349 0.83 11.98 -12.08
CA VAL A 349 1.46 11.28 -10.95
C VAL A 349 2.80 10.67 -11.35
N ARG A 350 2.80 9.79 -12.35
CA ARG A 350 4.01 9.08 -12.79
C ARG A 350 5.11 10.04 -13.25
N LYS A 351 4.79 11.00 -14.11
CA LYS A 351 5.76 11.98 -14.64
C LYS A 351 6.38 12.81 -13.52
N GLU A 352 5.58 13.30 -12.56
CA GLU A 352 6.08 14.09 -11.44
C GLU A 352 7.05 13.28 -10.57
N TYR A 353 6.71 12.04 -10.22
CA TYR A 353 7.59 11.21 -9.40
C TYR A 353 8.86 10.77 -10.13
N LEU A 354 8.81 10.54 -11.46
CA LEU A 354 10.01 10.33 -12.27
C LEU A 354 10.95 11.54 -12.21
N LEU A 355 10.43 12.74 -12.44
CA LEU A 355 11.21 13.99 -12.39
C LEU A 355 11.84 14.20 -11.02
N ARG A 356 11.06 14.01 -9.94
CA ARG A 356 11.52 14.11 -8.55
C ARG A 356 12.61 13.10 -8.22
N SER A 357 12.42 11.85 -8.65
CA SER A 357 13.42 10.79 -8.49
C SER A 357 14.73 11.17 -9.17
N GLN A 358 14.69 11.54 -10.46
CA GLN A 358 15.86 11.96 -11.22
C GLN A 358 16.57 13.18 -10.62
N HIS A 359 15.80 14.14 -10.11
CA HIS A 359 16.34 15.34 -9.48
C HIS A 359 17.12 15.00 -8.20
N LEU A 360 16.51 14.26 -7.27
CA LEU A 360 17.19 13.85 -6.04
C LEU A 360 18.42 12.98 -6.33
N GLN A 361 18.30 12.04 -7.27
CA GLN A 361 19.42 11.17 -7.70
C GLN A 361 20.59 11.98 -8.26
N SER A 362 20.31 12.96 -9.11
CA SER A 362 21.33 13.86 -9.69
C SER A 362 21.99 14.71 -8.61
N SER A 363 21.19 15.20 -7.66
CA SER A 363 21.70 15.98 -6.53
C SER A 363 22.57 15.15 -5.58
N PHE A 364 22.16 13.92 -5.26
CA PHE A 364 22.97 12.97 -4.50
C PHE A 364 24.32 12.73 -5.18
N LYS A 365 24.33 12.40 -6.49
CA LYS A 365 25.55 12.12 -7.26
C LYS A 365 26.55 13.30 -7.26
N ARG A 366 26.07 14.54 -7.12
CA ARG A 366 26.94 15.74 -7.02
C ARG A 366 27.55 15.95 -5.63
N ASN A 367 26.90 15.46 -4.57
CA ASN A 367 27.24 15.82 -3.19
C ASN A 367 27.73 14.65 -2.32
N ALA A 368 27.46 13.40 -2.70
CA ALA A 368 27.88 12.21 -1.97
C ALA A 368 28.86 11.39 -2.83
N HIS A 369 30.07 11.16 -2.30
CA HIS A 369 31.08 10.38 -3.00
C HIS A 369 30.68 8.88 -3.02
N PRO A 370 30.75 8.18 -4.17
CA PRO A 370 30.25 6.81 -4.31
C PRO A 370 30.98 5.78 -3.42
N ALA A 371 32.21 6.07 -3.00
CA ALA A 371 32.93 5.24 -2.04
C ALA A 371 32.42 5.36 -0.59
N LEU A 372 31.62 6.39 -0.29
CA LEU A 372 31.11 6.67 1.07
C LEU A 372 29.62 6.34 1.20
N ALA A 373 28.85 6.58 0.15
CA ALA A 373 27.44 6.23 0.09
C ALA A 373 27.00 5.87 -1.33
N SER A 374 26.12 4.88 -1.43
CA SER A 374 25.54 4.42 -2.71
C SER A 374 24.05 4.10 -2.55
N TYR A 375 23.36 3.87 -3.67
CA TYR A 375 21.97 3.42 -3.67
C TYR A 375 21.70 2.60 -4.93
N ILE A 376 20.61 1.83 -4.93
CA ILE A 376 20.08 1.18 -6.13
C ILE A 376 19.08 2.14 -6.75
N GLU A 377 19.23 2.45 -8.05
CA GLU A 377 18.34 3.37 -8.75
C GLU A 377 16.89 2.86 -8.67
N PRO A 378 15.96 3.63 -8.09
CA PRO A 378 14.59 3.17 -7.94
C PRO A 378 13.92 3.17 -9.30
N SER A 379 13.14 2.13 -9.59
CA SER A 379 12.31 2.01 -10.80
C SER A 379 10.84 2.37 -10.55
N ALA A 380 10.47 2.57 -9.29
CA ALA A 380 9.14 3.00 -8.87
C ALA A 380 9.15 3.64 -7.47
N GLY A 381 8.02 4.21 -7.09
CA GLY A 381 7.74 4.64 -5.72
C GLY A 381 8.22 6.05 -5.41
N MET A 382 8.65 6.26 -4.17
CA MET A 382 8.93 7.59 -3.64
C MET A 382 10.11 7.63 -2.66
N PHE A 383 10.96 6.60 -2.67
CA PHE A 383 12.06 6.40 -1.73
C PHE A 383 13.38 6.11 -2.44
N LEU A 384 14.46 6.60 -1.83
CA LEU A 384 15.83 6.26 -2.15
C LEU A 384 16.44 5.56 -0.93
N TRP A 385 16.95 4.36 -1.13
CA TRP A 385 17.57 3.57 -0.06
C TRP A 385 19.09 3.69 -0.15
N ILE A 386 19.63 4.55 0.70
CA ILE A 386 21.03 4.95 0.67
C ILE A 386 21.81 4.03 1.58
N LYS A 387 22.71 3.21 1.01
CA LYS A 387 23.71 2.45 1.74
C LYS A 387 24.86 3.37 2.14
N ILE A 388 25.24 3.33 3.41
CA ILE A 388 26.44 3.96 3.94
C ILE A 388 27.54 2.91 4.02
N HIS A 389 28.68 3.22 3.40
CA HIS A 389 29.85 2.34 3.38
C HIS A 389 30.68 2.54 4.64
N VAL A 390 30.13 2.11 5.79
CA VAL A 390 30.78 2.26 7.11
C VAL A 390 32.15 1.59 7.17
N GLU A 391 32.42 0.60 6.30
CA GLU A 391 33.72 -0.02 6.08
C GLU A 391 34.83 0.98 5.71
N ALA A 392 34.48 2.15 5.17
CA ALA A 392 35.43 3.23 4.87
C ALA A 392 35.71 4.16 6.06
N HIS A 393 35.01 3.99 7.19
CA HIS A 393 35.16 4.84 8.38
C HIS A 393 36.43 4.45 9.17
N PRO A 394 37.27 5.40 9.65
CA PRO A 394 38.52 5.10 10.35
C PRO A 394 38.37 4.20 11.58
N ARG A 395 37.23 4.32 12.27
CA ARG A 395 36.85 3.50 13.44
C ARG A 395 36.11 2.19 13.10
N TYR A 396 35.98 1.81 11.83
CA TYR A 396 35.34 0.55 11.44
C TYR A 396 36.02 -0.65 12.11
N GLY A 397 35.23 -1.58 12.65
CA GLY A 397 35.72 -2.73 13.42
C GLY A 397 36.19 -2.42 14.84
N THR A 398 36.30 -1.14 15.22
CA THR A 398 36.58 -0.72 16.62
C THR A 398 35.32 -0.25 17.36
N VAL A 399 34.32 0.22 16.61
CA VAL A 399 33.01 0.68 17.07
C VAL A 399 31.94 -0.07 16.27
N SER A 400 30.79 -0.36 16.89
CA SER A 400 29.69 -1.04 16.18
C SER A 400 29.12 -0.17 15.06
N ASP A 401 28.66 -0.82 13.98
CA ASP A 401 28.01 -0.17 12.84
C ASP A 401 26.78 0.63 13.29
N ALA A 402 26.02 0.11 14.25
CA ALA A 402 24.93 0.79 14.93
C ALA A 402 25.33 2.16 15.50
N THR A 403 26.42 2.20 16.27
CA THR A 403 26.92 3.43 16.90
C THR A 403 27.36 4.44 15.84
N LEU A 404 28.11 3.98 14.83
CA LEU A 404 28.55 4.82 13.71
C LEU A 404 27.35 5.43 12.97
N MET A 405 26.32 4.63 12.71
CA MET A 405 25.12 5.09 12.02
C MET A 405 24.29 6.09 12.86
N LEU A 406 24.22 5.93 14.18
CA LEU A 406 23.61 6.91 15.08
C LEU A 406 24.38 8.24 15.06
N GLU A 407 25.70 8.21 15.09
CA GLU A 407 26.54 9.40 15.00
C GLU A 407 26.31 10.13 13.66
N LEU A 408 26.27 9.41 12.54
CA LEU A 408 25.93 9.99 11.23
C LEU A 408 24.53 10.61 11.23
N PHE A 409 23.53 9.90 11.75
CA PHE A 409 22.17 10.43 11.87
C PHE A 409 22.13 11.74 12.68
N ASN A 410 22.80 11.78 13.82
CA ASN A 410 22.89 13.00 14.65
C ASN A 410 23.61 14.14 13.93
N LYS A 411 24.66 13.85 13.14
CA LYS A 411 25.32 14.84 12.28
C LYS A 411 24.39 15.35 11.17
N CYS A 412 23.55 14.51 10.59
CA CYS A 412 22.53 14.94 9.62
C CYS A 412 21.50 15.86 10.28
N VAL A 413 20.98 15.50 11.45
CA VAL A 413 20.01 16.32 12.20
C VAL A 413 20.62 17.66 12.61
N ALA A 414 21.85 17.67 13.12
CA ALA A 414 22.58 18.90 13.46
C ALA A 414 22.80 19.80 12.24
N ASN A 415 22.99 19.21 11.06
CA ASN A 415 23.04 19.89 9.77
C ASN A 415 21.65 20.08 9.16
N ASN A 416 20.55 20.06 9.92
CA ASN A 416 19.20 20.36 9.47
C ASN A 416 18.77 19.58 8.21
N VAL A 417 19.10 18.29 8.14
CA VAL A 417 18.58 17.34 7.14
C VAL A 417 18.11 16.07 7.84
N LEU A 418 16.86 15.66 7.57
CA LEU A 418 16.24 14.50 8.20
C LEU A 418 16.12 13.35 7.21
N PHE A 419 16.70 12.21 7.57
CA PHE A 419 16.48 10.92 6.93
C PHE A 419 15.75 9.99 7.90
N VAL A 420 15.18 8.90 7.41
CA VAL A 420 14.74 7.83 8.30
C VAL A 420 15.82 6.76 8.34
N PRO A 421 16.39 6.47 9.51
CA PRO A 421 17.46 5.49 9.61
C PRO A 421 16.96 4.05 9.42
N GLY A 422 17.82 3.19 8.87
CA GLY A 422 17.43 1.87 8.39
C GLY A 422 16.89 0.94 9.46
N TRP A 423 17.39 1.04 10.69
CA TRP A 423 16.93 0.21 11.83
C TRP A 423 15.45 0.40 12.17
N GLN A 424 14.84 1.53 11.78
CA GLN A 424 13.39 1.76 11.95
C GLN A 424 12.54 0.82 11.09
N PHE A 425 13.13 0.21 10.07
CA PHE A 425 12.46 -0.68 9.13
C PHE A 425 12.86 -2.16 9.30
N SER A 426 13.83 -2.46 10.18
CA SER A 426 14.29 -3.83 10.40
C SER A 426 13.19 -4.68 11.00
N CYS A 427 12.98 -5.87 10.45
CA CYS A 427 12.06 -6.87 10.97
C CYS A 427 12.75 -7.90 11.89
N LYS A 428 14.04 -7.72 12.18
CA LYS A 428 14.72 -8.59 13.16
C LYS A 428 14.17 -8.33 14.57
N PRO A 429 14.15 -9.35 15.45
CA PRO A 429 13.64 -9.21 16.81
C PRO A 429 14.34 -8.06 17.54
N LYS A 430 13.53 -7.11 18.05
CA LYS A 430 14.01 -6.06 18.95
C LYS A 430 14.18 -6.67 20.35
N PRO A 431 15.28 -6.41 21.09
CA PRO A 431 15.43 -6.78 22.48
C PRO A 431 14.30 -6.19 23.30
N THR A 432 13.80 -6.96 24.26
CA THR A 432 12.63 -6.63 25.09
C THR A 432 12.84 -5.47 26.05
N ASP A 433 14.11 -5.07 26.26
CA ASP A 433 14.51 -4.16 27.34
C ASP A 433 14.81 -2.74 26.85
N VAL A 434 14.41 -2.42 25.61
CA VAL A 434 14.78 -1.18 24.92
C VAL A 434 13.55 -0.30 24.75
N ASP A 435 13.59 0.91 25.34
CA ASP A 435 12.58 1.94 25.12
C ASP A 435 12.76 2.58 23.74
N ILE A 436 11.94 2.15 22.79
CA ILE A 436 11.91 2.65 21.41
C ILE A 436 11.50 4.13 21.30
N SER A 437 10.98 4.75 22.36
CA SER A 437 10.65 6.17 22.41
C SER A 437 11.84 7.05 22.84
N ASP A 438 12.87 6.45 23.42
CA ASP A 438 14.11 7.11 23.78
C ASP A 438 15.12 7.05 22.62
N LEU A 439 15.24 8.16 21.87
CA LEU A 439 16.20 8.30 20.78
C LEU A 439 17.67 8.09 21.22
N GLN A 440 17.96 8.10 22.53
CA GLN A 440 19.29 7.84 23.09
C GLN A 440 19.52 6.35 23.42
N ASN A 441 18.46 5.54 23.55
CA ASN A 441 18.51 4.12 23.93
C ASN A 441 17.73 3.22 22.94
N VAL A 442 17.75 3.53 21.64
CA VAL A 442 17.09 2.72 20.60
C VAL A 442 17.87 1.43 20.37
N TRP A 443 17.17 0.34 20.06
CA TRP A 443 17.81 -0.88 19.56
C TRP A 443 18.26 -0.69 18.11
N TYR A 444 19.45 -1.17 17.80
CA TYR A 444 20.03 -1.10 16.48
C TYR A 444 20.25 -2.50 15.92
N ASP A 445 19.85 -2.70 14.67
CA ASP A 445 20.33 -3.80 13.85
C ASP A 445 21.74 -3.42 13.34
N ASP A 446 22.77 -4.13 13.80
CA ASP A 446 24.17 -3.88 13.45
C ASP A 446 24.46 -4.00 11.93
N HIS A 447 23.51 -4.44 11.12
CA HIS A 447 23.63 -4.47 9.66
C HIS A 447 22.75 -3.42 8.95
N ALA A 448 22.04 -2.57 9.69
CA ALA A 448 21.20 -1.50 9.14
C ALA A 448 21.99 -0.25 8.75
N THR A 449 23.02 -0.39 7.91
CA THR A 449 23.86 0.72 7.43
C THR A 449 23.19 1.53 6.32
N TYR A 450 21.91 1.84 6.49
CA TYR A 450 21.06 2.47 5.48
C TYR A 450 20.33 3.70 6.00
N LEU A 451 20.05 4.63 5.11
CA LEU A 451 19.16 5.76 5.31
C LEU A 451 18.10 5.78 4.21
N ARG A 452 16.83 5.94 4.58
CA ARG A 452 15.75 6.22 3.62
C ARG A 452 15.63 7.72 3.41
N ALA A 453 15.82 8.16 2.18
CA ALA A 453 15.41 9.49 1.72
C ALA A 453 14.10 9.39 0.92
N THR A 454 13.28 10.44 0.94
CA THR A 454 12.11 10.55 0.05
C THR A 454 12.24 11.74 -0.87
N PHE A 455 11.80 11.58 -2.11
CA PHE A 455 11.72 12.66 -3.10
C PHE A 455 10.29 13.19 -3.29
N ALA A 456 9.37 12.91 -2.36
CA ALA A 456 7.96 13.23 -2.55
C ALA A 456 7.53 14.63 -2.12
N TYR A 457 7.97 15.07 -0.95
CA TYR A 457 7.40 16.25 -0.28
C TYR A 457 8.17 17.54 -0.59
N ALA A 458 9.50 17.50 -0.49
CA ALA A 458 10.36 18.66 -0.66
C ALA A 458 10.26 19.28 -2.07
N THR A 459 10.53 20.57 -2.20
CA THR A 459 10.77 21.21 -3.51
C THR A 459 12.12 20.77 -4.07
N PHE A 460 12.37 21.03 -5.37
CA PHE A 460 13.65 20.71 -5.99
C PHE A 460 14.83 21.44 -5.35
N GLU A 461 14.64 22.70 -4.96
CA GLU A 461 15.65 23.51 -4.27
C GLU A 461 15.93 22.95 -2.87
N GLN A 462 14.88 22.52 -2.16
CA GLN A 462 15.03 21.87 -0.85
C GLN A 462 15.74 20.52 -0.95
N MET A 463 15.49 19.74 -2.01
CA MET A 463 16.23 18.50 -2.26
C MET A 463 17.72 18.77 -2.52
N ASP A 464 18.03 19.82 -3.30
CA ASP A 464 19.41 20.21 -3.57
C ASP A 464 20.15 20.64 -2.30
N GLU A 465 19.52 21.51 -1.52
CA GLU A 465 20.07 21.94 -0.23
C GLU A 465 20.23 20.76 0.74
N ALA A 466 19.26 19.85 0.80
CA ALA A 466 19.36 18.66 1.65
C ALA A 466 20.55 17.76 1.27
N MET A 467 20.82 17.57 -0.03
CA MET A 467 21.96 16.77 -0.48
C MET A 467 23.30 17.47 -0.23
N VAL A 468 23.37 18.79 -0.34
CA VAL A 468 24.56 19.58 0.07
C VAL A 468 24.86 19.36 1.55
N ARG A 469 23.86 19.50 2.42
CA ARG A 469 24.02 19.30 3.88
C ARG A 469 24.39 17.86 4.21
N PHE A 470 23.79 16.89 3.52
CA PHE A 470 24.13 15.49 3.67
C PHE A 470 25.58 15.18 3.26
N GLY A 471 26.06 15.74 2.14
CA GLY A 471 27.45 15.63 1.72
C GLY A 471 28.43 16.18 2.76
N GLN A 472 28.10 17.30 3.40
CA GLN A 472 28.88 17.86 4.52
C GLN A 472 28.88 16.93 5.75
N SER A 473 27.71 16.39 6.13
CA SER A 473 27.60 15.41 7.22
C SER A 473 28.42 14.15 6.94
N LEU A 474 28.35 13.59 5.72
CA LEU A 474 29.13 12.43 5.29
C LEU A 474 30.62 12.70 5.39
N LYS A 475 31.08 13.82 4.83
CA LYS A 475 32.50 14.19 4.87
C LYS A 475 33.00 14.29 6.32
N SER A 476 32.29 15.04 7.17
CA SER A 476 32.64 15.17 8.59
C SER A 476 32.57 13.86 9.36
N PHE A 477 31.68 12.94 8.97
CA PHE A 477 31.56 11.62 9.58
C PHE A 477 32.76 10.74 9.25
N PHE A 478 33.17 10.66 7.98
CA PHE A 478 34.31 9.83 7.57
C PHE A 478 35.69 10.44 7.88
N GLU A 479 35.77 11.73 8.23
CA GLU A 479 37.00 12.41 8.68
C GLU A 479 37.23 12.34 10.21
N ALA A 480 36.26 11.83 10.99
CA ALA A 480 36.30 11.74 12.46
C ALA A 480 36.89 10.41 12.96
#